data_AF-A0A509L0W5-F1
#
_entry.id   AF-A0A509L0W5-F1
#
_cell.length_a   1.000
_cell.length_b   1.000
_cell.length_c   1.000
_cell.angle_alpha   90.00
_cell.angle_beta   90.00
_cell.angle_gamma   90.00
#
_symmetry.space_group_name_H-M   'P 1'
#
loop_
_entity.id
_entity.type
_entity.pdbx_description
1 polymer ?
#
loop_
_entity_poly.entity_id
_entity_poly.type
_entity_poly.pdbx_seq_one_letter_code
_entity_poly.pdbx_strand_id
1 'polypeptide(L)' 'MKALGKWSVEHRVSVNLIMVFLIVAGLYTVLNMKREMFPQFSLDMIDISIPYPGASPEEVEEGVCIKIEEQLKSLEDVK' A
#
# COMPACT_ATOMS: atom_id res chain seq x y z
N MET A 1 1.87 -15.61 33.75
CA MET A 1 3.08 -15.98 32.98
C MET A 1 3.76 -17.29 33.43
N LYS A 2 3.81 -17.65 34.72
CA LYS A 2 4.45 -18.91 35.18
C LYS A 2 3.74 -20.20 34.73
N ALA A 3 2.42 -20.16 34.54
CA ALA A 3 1.61 -21.33 34.15
C ALA A 3 1.94 -21.84 32.74
N LEU A 4 2.10 -20.94 31.77
CA LEU A 4 2.46 -21.28 30.39
C LEU A 4 3.84 -21.93 30.31
N GLY A 5 4.85 -21.36 30.99
CA GLY A 5 6.19 -21.94 31.05
C GLY A 5 6.19 -23.34 31.68
N LYS A 6 5.46 -23.54 32.78
CA LYS A 6 5.36 -24.85 33.45
C LYS A 6 4.66 -25.89 32.57
N TRP A 7 3.55 -25.53 31.95
CA TRP A 7 2.79 -26.42 31.07
C TRP A 7 3.59 -26.83 29.82
N SER A 8 4.35 -25.90 29.23
CA SER A 8 5.24 -26.18 28.09
C SER A 8 6.35 -27.17 28.42
N VAL A 9 6.85 -27.15 29.67
CA VAL A 9 7.88 -28.11 30.13
C VAL A 9 7.27 -29.49 30.43
N GLU A 10 6.04 -29.54 30.95
CA GLU A 10 5.33 -30.80 31.20
C GLU A 10 4.84 -31.47 29.90
N HIS A 11 4.44 -30.69 28.88
CA HIS A 11 3.90 -31.18 27.60
C HIS A 11 4.88 -31.01 26.43
N ARG A 12 6.08 -31.58 26.56
CA ARG A 12 7.18 -31.44 25.58
C ARG A 12 6.79 -31.88 24.16
N VAL A 13 5.97 -32.94 24.04
CA VAL A 13 5.50 -33.45 22.73
C VAL A 13 4.62 -32.42 22.03
N SER A 14 3.67 -31.81 22.74
CA SER A 14 2.77 -30.79 22.19
C SER A 14 3.53 -29.55 21.72
N VAL A 15 4.51 -29.10 22.51
CA VAL A 15 5.35 -27.95 22.16
C VAL A 15 6.20 -28.23 20.92
N ASN A 16 6.80 -29.42 20.83
CA ASN A 16 7.57 -29.81 19.65
C ASN A 16 6.70 -29.93 18.39
N LEU A 17 5.47 -30.41 18.53
CA LEU A 17 4.52 -30.50 17.42
C LEU A 17 4.13 -29.12 16.90
N ILE A 18 3.88 -28.17 17.81
CA ILE A 18 3.63 -26.76 17.45
C ILE A 18 4.87 -26.16 16.77
N MET A 19 6.07 -26.45 17.26
CA MET A 19 7.32 -25.97 16.65
C MET A 19 7.48 -26.47 15.21
N VAL A 20 7.29 -27.77 14.97
CA VAL A 20 7.37 -28.37 13.63
C VAL A 20 6.29 -27.78 12.72
N PHE A 21 5.07 -27.61 13.22
CA PHE A 21 3.97 -26.99 12.49
C PHE A 21 4.33 -25.56 12.04
N LEU A 22 4.88 -24.74 12.93
CA LEU A 22 5.31 -23.38 12.62
C LEU A 22 6.43 -23.35 11.58
N ILE A 23 7.40 -24.28 11.65
CA ILE A 23 8.48 -24.39 10.66
C ILE A 23 7.91 -24.72 9.28
N VAL A 24 7.00 -25.70 9.18
CA VAL A 24 6.39 -26.10 7.91
C VAL A 24 5.52 -24.98 7.33
N ALA A 25 4.70 -24.35 8.16
CA ALA A 25 3.86 -23.22 7.74
C ALA A 25 4.71 -22.01 7.30
N GLY A 26 5.79 -21.73 8.02
CA GLY A 26 6.75 -20.69 7.66
C GLY A 26 7.43 -20.98 6.32
N LEU A 27 7.91 -22.21 6.11
CA LEU A 27 8.52 -22.62 4.85
C LEU A 27 7.54 -22.52 3.67
N TYR A 28 6.30 -22.97 3.87
CA TYR A 28 5.24 -22.83 2.86
C TYR A 28 4.98 -21.35 2.50
N THR A 29 4.98 -20.48 3.51
CA THR A 29 4.73 -19.04 3.34
C THR A 29 5.88 -18.39 2.56
N VAL A 30 7.13 -18.67 2.90
CA VAL A 30 8.31 -18.13 2.21
C VAL A 30 8.34 -18.54 0.74
N LEU A 31 7.92 -19.77 0.42
CA LEU A 31 7.86 -20.25 -0.96
C LEU A 31 6.70 -19.64 -1.77
N ASN A 32 5.57 -19.33 -1.13
CA ASN A 32 4.40 -18.73 -1.78
C ASN A 32 4.39 -17.20 -1.78
N MET A 33 5.32 -16.56 -1.05
CA MET A 33 5.36 -15.11 -0.94
C MET A 33 5.68 -14.49 -2.31
N LYS A 34 4.71 -13.73 -2.84
CA LYS A 34 4.87 -12.99 -4.09
C LYS A 34 5.95 -11.93 -3.90
N ARG A 35 6.94 -11.96 -4.79
CA ARG A 35 7.99 -10.95 -4.84
C ARG A 35 7.62 -9.95 -5.93
N GLU A 36 7.35 -8.73 -5.53
CA GLU A 36 7.12 -7.63 -6.47
C GLU A 36 8.41 -6.81 -6.59
N MET A 37 8.80 -6.45 -7.82
CA MET A 37 9.99 -5.64 -8.09
C MET A 37 9.83 -4.21 -7.58
N PHE A 38 8.59 -3.72 -7.61
CA PHE A 38 8.18 -2.44 -7.05
C PHE A 38 7.09 -2.71 -6.03
N PRO A 39 7.13 -2.08 -4.85
CA PRO A 39 5.98 -2.12 -3.95
C PRO A 39 4.77 -1.50 -4.67
N GLN A 40 3.59 -2.07 -4.50
CA GLN A 40 2.36 -1.39 -4.91
C GLN A 40 2.15 -0.19 -3.98
N PHE A 41 2.50 1.00 -4.46
CA PHE A 41 2.09 2.25 -3.85
C PHE A 41 0.99 2.86 -4.73
N SER A 42 -0.17 3.14 -4.13
CA SER A 42 -1.18 3.99 -4.75
C SER A 42 -0.72 5.44 -4.57
N LEU A 43 -0.20 6.06 -5.62
CA LEU A 43 -0.16 7.52 -5.65
C LEU A 43 -1.58 7.99 -5.86
N ASP A 44 -2.10 8.78 -4.93
CA ASP A 44 -3.37 9.49 -5.09
C ASP A 44 -3.12 10.68 -6.04
N MET A 45 -2.89 10.37 -7.32
CA MET A 45 -2.63 11.33 -8.38
C MET A 45 -3.78 11.30 -9.39
N ILE A 46 -4.32 12.47 -9.70
CA ILE A 46 -5.37 12.65 -10.70
C ILE A 46 -4.75 13.40 -11.89
N ASP A 47 -4.79 12.78 -13.07
CA ASP A 47 -4.32 13.39 -14.32
C ASP A 47 -5.51 14.02 -15.06
N ILE A 48 -5.38 15.30 -15.42
CA ILE A 48 -6.40 16.06 -16.15
C ILE A 48 -5.78 16.55 -17.45
N SER A 49 -6.23 16.00 -18.58
CA SER A 49 -5.75 16.38 -19.92
C SER A 49 -6.88 17.04 -20.71
N ILE A 50 -6.63 18.28 -21.17
CA ILE A 50 -7.59 19.05 -21.97
C ILE A 50 -6.92 19.45 -23.28
N PRO A 51 -7.30 18.84 -24.41
CA PRO A 51 -6.79 19.27 -25.71
C PRO A 51 -7.44 20.60 -26.11
N TYR A 52 -6.64 21.67 -26.20
CA TYR A 52 -7.10 22.99 -26.66
C TYR A 52 -6.25 23.51 -27.84
N PRO A 53 -6.45 22.95 -29.05
CA PRO A 53 -5.64 23.28 -30.22
C PRO A 53 -6.00 24.67 -30.77
N GLY A 54 -4.98 25.44 -31.16
CA GLY A 54 -5.15 26.74 -31.85
C GLY A 54 -5.21 27.97 -30.95
N ALA A 55 -5.02 27.81 -29.63
CA ALA A 55 -4.87 28.92 -28.70
C ALA A 55 -3.40 29.20 -28.38
N SER A 56 -3.09 30.44 -28.01
CA SER A 56 -1.78 30.77 -27.45
C SER A 56 -1.59 30.11 -26.08
N PRO A 57 -0.35 29.82 -25.66
CA PRO A 57 -0.08 29.29 -24.33
C PRO A 57 -0.65 30.18 -23.22
N GLU A 58 -0.59 31.51 -23.38
CA GLU A 58 -1.13 32.45 -22.39
C GLU A 58 -2.66 32.33 -22.24
N GLU A 59 -3.39 32.18 -23.35
CA GLU A 59 -4.85 32.01 -23.32
C GLU A 59 -5.27 30.68 -22.67
N VAL A 60 -4.50 29.61 -22.88
CA VAL A 60 -4.76 28.31 -22.25
C VAL A 60 -4.55 28.40 -20.73
N GLU A 61 -3.50 29.10 -20.30
CA GLU A 61 -3.18 29.27 -18.89
C GLU A 61 -4.27 30.05 -18.16
N GLU A 62 -4.60 31.25 -18.64
CA GLU A 62 -5.60 32.13 -17.99
C GLU A 62 -7.02 31.59 -18.11
N GLY A 63 -7.36 31.00 -19.26
CA GLY A 63 -8.72 30.55 -19.57
C GLY A 63 -9.07 29.19 -18.98
N VAL A 64 -8.10 28.28 -18.88
CA VAL A 64 -8.36 26.87 -18.54
C VAL A 64 -7.59 26.46 -17.29
N CYS A 65 -6.25 26.54 -17.30
CA CYS A 65 -5.44 25.99 -16.21
C CYS A 65 -5.71 26.69 -14.87
N ILE A 66 -5.65 28.03 -14.82
CA ILE A 66 -5.87 28.81 -13.59
C ILE A 66 -7.29 28.57 -13.05
N LYS A 67 -8.29 28.51 -13.93
CA LYS A 67 -9.68 28.26 -13.53
C LYS A 67 -9.88 26.90 -12.90
N ILE A 68 -9.22 25.87 -13.43
CA ILE A 68 -9.27 24.52 -12.88
C ILE A 68 -8.52 24.47 -11.54
N GLU A 69 -7.35 25.08 -11.45
CA GLU A 69 -6.59 25.15 -10.20
C GLU A 69 -7.36 25.87 -9.08
N GLU A 70 -8.05 26.98 -9.36
CA GLU A 70 -8.86 27.70 -8.38
C GLU A 70 -10.00 26.82 -7.83
N GLN A 71 -10.65 26.03 -8.69
CA GLN A 71 -11.72 25.10 -8.28
C GLN A 71 -11.16 23.92 -7.48
N LEU A 72 -10.01 23.39 -7.87
CA LEU A 72 -9.36 22.26 -7.18
C LEU A 72 -8.75 22.68 -5.84
N LYS A 73 -8.23 23.91 -5.71
CA LYS A 73 -7.74 24.48 -4.43
C LYS A 73 -8.83 24.57 -3.36
N SER A 74 -10.11 24.59 -3.75
CA SER A 74 -11.24 24.57 -2.81
C SER A 74 -11.47 23.20 -2.17
N LEU A 75 -10.84 22.13 -2.69
CA LEU A 75 -10.96 20.78 -2.13
C LEU A 75 -9.85 20.58 -1.10
N GLU A 76 -10.22 20.48 0.19
CA GLU A 76 -9.27 20.40 1.31
C GLU A 76 -8.30 19.19 1.25
N ASP A 77 -8.64 18.16 0.47
CA ASP A 77 -7.87 16.91 0.34
C ASP A 77 -7.00 16.81 -0.93
N VAL A 78 -6.98 17.86 -1.77
CA VAL A 78 -6.17 17.89 -3.00
C VAL A 78 -4.94 18.77 -2.76
N LYS A 79 -3.75 18.17 -2.73
CA LYS A 79 -2.47 18.84 -2.42
C LYS A 79 -1.36 18.55 -3.41
#